data_AF-A0A1I0XIJ1-F1
#
_entry.id   AF-A0A1I0XIJ1-F1
#
_cell.length_a   1.000
_cell.length_b   1.000
_cell.length_c   1.000
_cell.angle_alpha   90.00
_cell.angle_beta   90.00
_cell.angle_gamma   90.00
#
_symmetry.space_group_name_H-M   'P 1'
#
loop_
_entity.id
_entity.type
_entity.pdbx_description
1 polymer ?
#
loop_
_entity_poly.entity_id
_entity_poly.type
_entity_poly.pdbx_seq_one_letter_code
_entity_poly.pdbx_strand_id
1 'polypeptide(L)'
;MYIGTNLPGEYSGSIYTKKLKGAVAKAKANAAQGIHEMIEIATNGVFEENRKKKHGRDAKNGWYRYDTRFGLSVYGDDGEIRGYNIFHARLLIRHAGSGKKYLYDVMEIKKETSKSCQADALPGEKPIS
;
A
#
# COMPACT_ATOMS: atom_id res chain seq x y z
N MET A 1 -13.96 7.99 5.54
CA MET A 1 -13.06 7.03 6.23
C MET A 1 -12.39 7.79 7.35
N TYR A 2 -12.18 7.21 8.54
CA TYR A 2 -11.63 7.90 9.70
C TYR A 2 -10.20 7.43 10.01
N ILE A 3 -9.38 8.32 10.56
CA ILE A 3 -8.10 7.97 11.19
C ILE A 3 -8.36 7.80 12.69
N GLY A 4 -8.26 6.56 13.17
CA GLY A 4 -8.44 6.27 14.60
C GLY A 4 -7.26 6.77 15.43
N THR A 5 -7.50 7.15 16.68
CA THR A 5 -6.45 7.56 17.63
C THR A 5 -5.43 6.46 17.93
N ASN A 6 -5.82 5.19 17.73
CA ASN A 6 -4.95 4.03 17.90
C ASN A 6 -4.06 3.76 16.69
N LEU A 7 -4.28 4.44 15.56
CA LEU A 7 -3.54 4.20 14.31
C LEU A 7 -2.02 4.26 14.51
N PRO A 8 -1.42 5.21 15.27
CA PRO A 8 0.03 5.24 15.44
C PRO A 8 0.59 3.93 16.02
N GLY A 9 -0.09 3.35 17.01
CA GLY A 9 0.29 2.07 17.61
C GLY A 9 0.02 0.87 16.70
N GLU A 10 -1.12 0.87 16.00
CA GLU A 10 -1.48 -0.20 15.07
C GLU A 10 -0.54 -0.24 13.85
N TYR A 11 -0.25 0.92 13.27
CA TYR A 11 0.60 1.09 12.09
C TYR A 11 2.07 0.72 12.34
N SER A 12 2.62 1.13 13.49
CA SER A 12 4.01 0.84 13.87
C SER A 12 4.19 -0.52 14.53
N GLY A 13 3.18 -0.99 15.27
CA GLY A 13 3.25 -2.19 16.11
C GLY A 13 2.76 -3.48 15.44
N SER A 14 2.23 -3.41 14.21
CA SER A 14 1.68 -4.60 13.56
C SER A 14 2.74 -5.68 13.29
N ILE A 15 2.29 -6.95 13.28
CA ILE A 15 3.16 -8.09 12.94
C ILE A 15 3.74 -7.92 11.53
N TYR A 16 2.98 -7.29 10.63
CA TYR A 16 3.45 -6.97 9.28
C TYR A 16 4.61 -5.98 9.35
N THR A 17 4.44 -4.84 10.02
CA THR A 17 5.48 -3.81 10.15
C THR A 17 6.76 -4.35 10.78
N LYS A 18 6.66 -5.18 11.82
CA LYS A 18 7.83 -5.80 12.48
C LYS A 18 8.66 -6.72 11.59
N LYS A 19 8.08 -7.25 10.51
CA LYS A 19 8.77 -8.13 9.56
C LYS A 19 9.45 -7.38 8.42
N LEU A 20 9.14 -6.09 8.23
CA LEU A 20 9.70 -5.29 7.15
C LEU A 20 11.18 -4.99 7.40
N LYS A 21 11.95 -4.98 6.31
CA LYS A 21 13.39 -4.66 6.32
C LYS A 21 13.76 -3.81 5.10
N GLY A 22 14.89 -3.12 5.19
CA GLY A 22 15.49 -2.39 4.08
C GLY A 22 14.54 -1.37 3.43
N ALA A 23 14.51 -1.34 2.11
CA ALA A 23 13.76 -0.36 1.32
C ALA A 23 12.25 -0.35 1.61
N VAL A 24 11.65 -1.52 1.89
CA VAL A 24 10.20 -1.61 2.16
C VAL A 24 9.85 -1.02 3.53
N ALA A 25 10.72 -1.20 4.54
CA ALA A 25 10.53 -0.57 5.85
C ALA A 25 10.63 0.97 5.74
N LYS A 26 11.60 1.48 4.95
CA LYS A 26 11.70 2.91 4.65
C LYS A 26 10.44 3.42 3.93
N ALA A 27 9.94 2.67 2.95
CA ALA A 27 8.73 3.05 2.23
C ALA A 27 7.51 3.10 3.14
N LYS A 28 7.34 2.10 4.02
CA LYS A 28 6.29 2.10 5.04
C LYS A 28 6.37 3.33 5.95
N ALA A 29 7.55 3.70 6.44
CA ALA A 29 7.70 4.87 7.29
C ALA A 29 7.29 6.17 6.57
N ASN A 30 7.67 6.31 5.30
CA ASN A 30 7.33 7.50 4.50
C ASN A 30 5.86 7.54 4.09
N ALA A 31 5.22 6.38 3.87
CA ALA A 31 3.80 6.30 3.55
C ALA A 31 2.91 6.94 4.63
N ALA A 32 3.38 7.06 5.88
CA ALA A 32 2.66 7.76 6.94
C ALA A 32 2.37 9.24 6.60
N GLN A 33 3.22 9.87 5.78
CA GLN A 33 3.06 11.28 5.38
C GLN A 33 1.95 11.48 4.34
N GLY A 34 1.69 10.45 3.52
CA GLY A 34 0.73 10.52 2.40
C GLY A 34 -0.55 9.70 2.64
N ILE A 35 -0.96 9.50 3.90
CA ILE A 35 -2.10 8.63 4.24
C ILE A 35 -3.41 9.15 3.63
N HIS A 36 -3.63 10.47 3.64
CA HIS A 36 -4.88 11.06 3.15
C HIS A 36 -5.01 10.83 1.64
N GLU A 37 -3.95 11.11 0.89
CA GLU A 37 -3.86 10.94 -0.55
C GLU A 37 -4.00 9.46 -0.93
N MET A 38 -3.35 8.55 -0.20
CA MET A 38 -3.50 7.11 -0.41
C MET A 38 -4.94 6.63 -0.21
N ILE A 39 -5.69 7.23 0.73
CA ILE A 39 -7.09 6.93 0.97
C ILE A 39 -7.97 7.44 -0.18
N GLU A 40 -7.70 8.65 -0.68
CA GLU A 40 -8.46 9.27 -1.76
C GLU A 40 -8.37 8.48 -3.06
N ILE A 41 -7.20 7.92 -3.37
CA ILE A 41 -6.98 7.12 -4.60
C ILE A 41 -7.25 5.62 -4.40
N ALA A 42 -7.71 5.19 -3.22
CA ALA A 42 -7.87 3.78 -2.90
C ALA A 42 -9.02 3.15 -3.71
N THR A 43 -8.77 1.98 -4.31
CA THR A 43 -9.72 1.29 -5.20
C THR A 43 -9.83 -0.20 -4.87
N ASN A 44 -10.60 -0.96 -5.65
CA ASN A 44 -10.74 -2.42 -5.53
C ASN A 44 -11.11 -2.92 -4.12
N GLY A 45 -12.13 -2.30 -3.53
CA GLY A 45 -12.59 -2.63 -2.18
C GLY A 45 -13.08 -4.08 -2.06
N VAL A 46 -12.39 -4.89 -1.26
CA VAL A 46 -12.79 -6.27 -0.94
C VAL A 46 -13.17 -6.39 0.52
N PHE A 47 -14.33 -6.99 0.78
CA PHE A 47 -14.81 -7.26 2.13
C PHE A 47 -14.33 -8.63 2.64
N GLU A 48 -14.00 -8.71 3.93
CA GLU A 48 -13.68 -9.95 4.62
C GLU A 48 -14.32 -9.97 6.01
N GLU A 49 -15.02 -11.06 6.34
CA GLU A 49 -15.60 -11.23 7.67
C GLU A 49 -14.52 -11.33 8.74
N ASN A 50 -14.80 -10.80 9.94
CA ASN A 50 -13.87 -10.95 11.05
C ASN A 50 -13.90 -12.37 11.60
N ARG A 51 -12.85 -13.14 11.31
CA ARG A 51 -12.67 -14.52 11.79
C ARG A 51 -11.99 -14.63 13.15
N LYS A 52 -11.53 -13.52 13.75
CA LYS A 52 -10.76 -13.52 15.00
C LYS A 52 -11.59 -12.98 16.17
N LYS A 53 -11.78 -13.81 17.20
CA LYS A 53 -12.49 -13.45 18.45
C LYS A 53 -11.94 -12.16 19.09
N LYS A 54 -10.61 -11.96 19.07
CA LYS A 54 -9.96 -10.78 19.65
C LYS A 54 -10.37 -9.44 19.03
N HIS A 55 -10.93 -9.44 17.83
CA HIS A 55 -11.44 -8.23 17.17
C HIS A 55 -12.97 -8.19 17.13
N GLY A 56 -13.68 -9.01 17.91
CA GLY A 56 -15.15 -9.13 17.84
C GLY A 56 -15.90 -7.83 18.17
N ARG A 57 -15.36 -6.98 19.06
CA ARG A 57 -15.90 -5.63 19.31
C ARG A 57 -15.39 -4.62 18.29
N ASP A 58 -14.09 -4.71 17.97
CA ASP A 58 -13.44 -3.70 17.18
C ASP A 58 -13.80 -3.81 15.71
N ALA A 59 -13.64 -4.96 15.07
CA ALA A 59 -14.02 -5.22 13.69
C ALA A 59 -15.31 -6.04 13.63
N LYS A 60 -16.33 -5.66 14.43
CA LYS A 60 -17.62 -6.38 14.50
C LYS A 60 -18.24 -6.56 13.12
N ASN A 61 -18.14 -5.54 12.28
CA ASN A 61 -18.71 -5.54 10.94
C ASN A 61 -17.68 -5.95 9.87
N GLY A 62 -16.59 -6.62 10.27
CA GLY A 62 -15.56 -7.14 9.39
C GLY A 62 -14.47 -6.13 9.00
N TRP A 63 -13.79 -6.46 7.90
CA TRP A 63 -12.64 -5.76 7.38
C TRP A 63 -12.86 -5.43 5.90
N TYR A 64 -12.25 -4.33 5.46
CA TYR A 64 -12.13 -4.03 4.04
C TYR A 64 -10.66 -3.90 3.67
N ARG A 65 -10.33 -4.31 2.44
CA ARG A 65 -9.02 -4.07 1.84
C ARG A 65 -9.19 -3.24 0.59
N TYR A 66 -8.37 -2.21 0.45
CA TYR A 66 -8.36 -1.37 -0.75
C TYR A 66 -6.94 -1.28 -1.28
N ASP A 67 -6.79 -1.34 -2.59
CA ASP A 67 -5.50 -1.19 -3.24
C ASP A 67 -5.20 0.30 -3.39
N THR A 68 -3.96 0.69 -3.15
CA THR A 68 -3.47 2.06 -3.29
C THR A 68 -2.04 2.07 -3.82
N ARG A 69 -1.52 3.26 -4.09
CA ARG A 69 -0.13 3.47 -4.52
C ARG A 69 0.45 4.76 -3.94
N PHE A 70 1.76 4.82 -3.82
CA PHE A 70 2.45 6.05 -3.43
C PHE A 70 3.86 6.08 -4.01
N GLY A 71 4.42 7.28 -4.14
CA GLY A 71 5.76 7.50 -4.67
C GLY A 71 6.71 8.02 -3.60
N LEU A 72 7.98 7.63 -3.69
CA LEU A 72 9.08 8.26 -2.95
C LEU A 72 10.04 8.89 -3.94
N SER A 73 10.32 10.18 -3.77
CA SER A 73 11.34 10.86 -4.55
C SER A 73 12.72 10.27 -4.30
N VAL A 74 13.50 10.19 -5.38
CA VAL A 74 14.91 9.82 -5.39
C VAL A 74 15.68 11.08 -5.69
N TYR A 75 16.51 11.53 -4.74
CA TYR A 75 17.34 12.71 -4.90
C TYR A 75 18.75 12.31 -5.33
N GLY A 76 19.36 13.08 -6.21
CA GLY A 76 20.79 13.02 -6.51
C GLY A 76 21.62 13.76 -5.46
N ASP A 77 22.94 13.66 -5.57
CA ASP A 77 23.87 14.33 -4.65
C ASP A 77 23.82 15.86 -4.76
N ASP A 78 23.28 16.36 -5.87
CA ASP A 78 22.97 17.77 -6.12
C ASP A 78 21.67 18.25 -5.46
N GLY A 79 20.92 17.35 -4.80
CA GLY A 79 19.64 17.65 -4.17
C GLY A 79 18.47 17.71 -5.16
N GLU A 80 18.71 17.42 -6.45
CA GLU A 80 17.69 17.40 -7.50
C GLU A 80 16.95 16.07 -7.56
N ILE A 81 15.66 16.10 -7.94
CA ILE A 81 14.85 14.87 -8.10
C ILE A 81 15.30 14.13 -9.36
N ARG A 82 15.86 12.94 -9.18
CA ARG A 82 16.25 12.02 -10.25
C ARG A 82 15.11 11.11 -10.71
N GLY A 83 14.07 10.96 -9.89
CA GLY A 83 12.88 10.20 -10.23
C GLY A 83 12.07 9.80 -9.00
N TYR A 84 11.16 8.85 -9.20
CA TYR A 84 10.30 8.33 -8.14
C TYR A 84 10.33 6.81 -8.10
N ASN A 85 10.51 6.25 -6.90
CA ASN A 85 10.20 4.86 -6.65
C ASN A 85 8.71 4.75 -6.35
N ILE A 86 7.95 4.14 -7.25
CA ILE A 86 6.53 3.89 -7.04
C ILE A 86 6.32 2.60 -6.27
N PHE A 87 5.37 2.59 -5.34
CA PHE A 87 5.00 1.44 -4.54
C PHE A 87 3.50 1.21 -4.64
N HIS A 88 3.12 -0.05 -4.84
CA HIS A 88 1.77 -0.52 -4.54
C HIS A 88 1.67 -0.84 -3.05
N ALA A 89 0.49 -0.61 -2.48
CA ALA A 89 0.17 -1.01 -1.11
C ALA A 89 -1.31 -1.36 -0.99
N ARG A 90 -1.66 -1.93 0.16
CA ARG A 90 -3.03 -2.29 0.48
C ARG A 90 -3.46 -1.68 1.82
N LEU A 91 -4.48 -0.85 1.80
CA LEU A 91 -5.08 -0.31 3.01
C LEU A 91 -5.92 -1.40 3.69
N LEU A 92 -5.64 -1.68 4.95
CA LEU A 92 -6.48 -2.51 5.80
C LEU A 92 -7.40 -1.61 6.61
N ILE A 93 -8.70 -1.73 6.39
CA ILE A 93 -9.73 -0.90 6.99
C ILE A 93 -10.58 -1.74 7.93
N ARG A 94 -10.67 -1.32 9.17
CA ARG A 94 -11.53 -1.90 10.20
C ARG A 94 -12.94 -1.33 10.09
N HIS A 95 -13.96 -2.18 10.08
CA HIS A 95 -15.37 -1.74 10.17
C HIS A 95 -15.92 -1.99 11.59
N ALA A 96 -16.05 -0.90 12.35
CA ALA A 96 -16.51 -0.95 13.72
C ALA A 96 -18.00 -1.27 13.84
N GLY A 97 -18.41 -1.83 14.98
CA GLY A 97 -19.82 -2.10 15.27
C GLY A 97 -20.71 -0.84 15.26
N SER A 98 -20.12 0.35 15.38
CA SER A 98 -20.79 1.65 15.20
C SER A 98 -21.09 2.00 13.73
N GLY A 99 -20.67 1.19 12.77
CA GLY A 99 -20.77 1.49 11.33
C GLY A 99 -19.62 2.35 10.78
N LYS A 100 -18.74 2.86 11.64
CA LYS A 100 -17.60 3.69 11.23
C LYS A 100 -16.44 2.84 10.70
N LYS A 101 -15.80 3.31 9.63
CA LYS A 101 -14.62 2.69 9.00
C LYS A 101 -13.34 3.42 9.37
N TYR A 102 -12.35 2.69 9.86
CA TYR A 102 -11.08 3.24 10.32
C TYR A 102 -9.92 2.61 9.55
N LEU A 103 -8.97 3.42 9.08
CA LEU A 103 -7.67 2.87 8.65
C LEU A 103 -7.03 2.17 9.85
N TYR A 104 -6.58 0.94 9.64
CA TYR A 104 -5.94 0.10 10.65
C TYR A 104 -4.46 -0.11 10.32
N ASP A 105 -4.16 -0.43 9.05
CA ASP A 105 -2.77 -0.61 8.61
C ASP A 105 -2.62 -0.33 7.10
N VAL A 106 -1.38 -0.12 6.66
CA VAL A 106 -0.96 -0.09 5.24
C VAL A 106 -0.04 -1.28 4.99
N MET A 107 -0.55 -2.27 4.30
CA MET A 107 0.06 -3.59 4.16
C MET A 107 0.52 -3.86 2.73
N GLU A 108 1.17 -5.00 2.53
CA GLU A 108 1.50 -5.55 1.21
C GLU A 108 2.27 -4.57 0.30
N ILE A 109 3.09 -3.71 0.91
CA ILE A 109 3.91 -2.72 0.21
C ILE A 109 4.92 -3.44 -0.69
N LYS A 110 4.87 -3.13 -1.99
CA LYS A 110 5.77 -3.67 -3.02
C LYS A 110 6.20 -2.54 -3.94
N LYS A 111 7.50 -2.46 -4.21
CA LYS A 111 8.03 -1.52 -5.21
C LYS A 111 7.56 -1.97 -6.59
N GLU A 112 6.99 -1.03 -7.35
CA GLU A 112 6.79 -1.24 -8.78
C GLU A 112 8.16 -1.32 -9.45
N THR A 113 8.49 -2.49 -9.97
CA THR A 113 9.59 -2.61 -10.92
C THR A 113 9.03 -2.25 -12.28
N SER A 114 9.59 -1.25 -12.94
CA SER A 114 9.35 -1.03 -14.36
C SER A 114 9.59 -2.37 -15.06
N LYS A 115 8.57 -2.91 -15.73
CA LYS A 115 8.84 -3.94 -16.74
C LYS A 115 9.83 -3.30 -17.70
N SER A 116 11.04 -3.83 -17.80
CA SER A 116 11.92 -3.47 -18.90
C SER A 116 11.11 -3.73 -20.16
N CYS A 117 10.92 -2.71 -20.99
CA CYS A 117 10.48 -2.90 -22.36
C CYS A 117 11.58 -3.70 -23.07
N GLN A 118 11.65 -5.01 -22.83
CA GLN A 118 12.22 -5.91 -23.82
C GLN A 118 11.18 -5.92 -24.92
N ALA A 119 11.53 -5.19 -25.97
CA ALA A 119 10.75 -5.02 -27.18
C ALA A 119 10.07 -6.33 -27.55
N ASP A 120 8.76 -6.25 -27.82
CA ASP A 120 8.15 -7.19 -28.74
C ASP A 120 8.98 -7.08 -30.02
N ALA A 121 9.85 -8.07 -30.24
CA ALA A 121 10.62 -8.17 -31.46
C ALA A 121 9.58 -8.24 -32.58
N LEU A 122 9.53 -7.19 -33.40
CA LEU A 122 8.78 -7.19 -34.65
C LEU A 122 9.16 -8.47 -35.40
N PRO A 123 8.20 -9.34 -35.81
CA PRO A 123 8.53 -10.50 -36.59
C PRO A 123 9.20 -10.04 -37.88
N GLY A 124 10.47 -10.39 -38.03
CA GLY A 124 11.29 -9.96 -39.16
C GLY A 124 10.65 -10.35 -40.49
N GLU A 125 10.56 -9.39 -41.40
CA GLU A 125 10.24 -9.65 -42.79
C GLU A 125 11.32 -10.57 -43.37
N LYS A 126 10.93 -11.79 -43.79
CA LYS A 126 11.83 -12.67 -44.53
C LYS A 126 12.03 -12.11 -45.93
N PRO A 127 13.26 -12.09 -46.47
CA PRO A 127 13.47 -11.74 -47.86
C PRO A 127 12.85 -12.81 -48.76
N ILE A 128 12.10 -12.35 -49.76
CA ILE A 128 11.52 -13.17 -50.82
C ILE A 128 12.69 -13.58 -51.72
N SER A 129 12.97 -14.88 -51.79
CA SER A 129 13.87 -15.47 -52.79
C SER A 129 13.11 -15.84 -54.05
#